data_AF-A0A930SVS1-F1
#
_entry.id   AF-A0A930SVS1-F1
#
_cell.length_a   1.000
_cell.length_b   1.000
_cell.length_c   1.000
_cell.angle_alpha   90.00
_cell.angle_beta   90.00
_cell.angle_gamma   90.00
#
_symmetry.space_group_name_H-M   'P 1'
#
loop_
_entity.id
_entity.type
_entity.pdbx_description
1 polymer ?
#
loop_
_entity_poly.entity_id
_entity_poly.type
_entity_poly.pdbx_seq_one_letter_code
_entity_poly.pdbx_strand_id
1 'polypeptide(L)'
;MAADQHDEALDALVQSYMAHMQQQGEAAGKTPEQMAQGLQYASFILLLRLLQNHLGEGVELSGPELLALWPGSPAALFGTVAELLQVSQAEAKDICAEFQQLGWLQSDLRPSPAGLTVAGLASL
;
A
#
# COMPACT_ATOMS: atom_id res chain seq x y z
N MET A 1 -15.44 -7.27 25.69
CA MET A 1 -16.37 -7.77 24.66
C MET A 1 -16.82 -6.62 23.73
N ALA A 2 -15.93 -5.70 23.35
CA ALA A 2 -16.26 -4.55 22.49
C ALA A 2 -15.35 -4.45 21.24
N ALA A 3 -14.38 -5.35 21.10
CA ALA A 3 -13.47 -5.41 19.96
C ALA A 3 -14.13 -6.13 18.76
N ASP A 4 -14.81 -7.26 18.99
CA ASP A 4 -15.47 -8.06 17.93
C ASP A 4 -16.49 -7.28 17.08
N GLN A 5 -17.28 -6.39 17.68
CA GLN A 5 -18.31 -5.65 16.94
C GLN A 5 -17.75 -4.59 16.00
N HIS A 6 -16.54 -4.08 16.29
CA HIS A 6 -15.88 -3.08 15.46
C HIS A 6 -15.21 -3.72 14.25
N ASP A 7 -14.61 -4.90 14.44
CA ASP A 7 -14.00 -5.69 13.36
C ASP A 7 -15.09 -6.23 12.40
N GLU A 8 -16.20 -6.76 12.90
CA GLU A 8 -17.32 -7.20 12.04
C GLU A 8 -17.94 -6.04 11.24
N ALA A 9 -18.04 -4.84 11.83
CA ALA A 9 -18.56 -3.67 11.15
C ALA A 9 -17.61 -3.16 10.05
N LEU A 10 -16.29 -3.23 10.30
CA LEU A 10 -15.27 -2.87 9.32
C LEU A 10 -15.26 -3.88 8.17
N ASP A 11 -15.32 -5.18 8.48
CA ASP A 11 -15.37 -6.25 7.48
C ASP A 11 -16.62 -6.14 6.60
N ALA A 12 -17.79 -5.88 7.18
CA ALA A 12 -19.02 -5.65 6.43
C ALA A 12 -18.92 -4.42 5.53
N LEU A 13 -18.25 -3.36 5.99
CA LEU A 13 -18.06 -2.13 5.22
C LEU A 13 -17.06 -2.34 4.06
N VAL A 14 -15.96 -3.07 4.29
CA VAL A 14 -15.01 -3.47 3.26
C VAL A 14 -15.69 -4.36 2.22
N GLN A 15 -16.47 -5.36 2.64
CA GLN A 15 -17.23 -6.21 1.73
C GLN A 15 -18.25 -5.42 0.91
N SER A 16 -18.99 -4.50 1.54
CA SER A 16 -19.94 -3.63 0.84
C SER A 16 -19.25 -2.73 -0.18
N TYR A 17 -18.09 -2.16 0.18
CA TYR A 17 -17.28 -1.36 -0.72
C TYR A 17 -16.74 -2.18 -1.89
N MET A 18 -16.23 -3.39 -1.64
CA MET A 18 -15.78 -4.30 -2.71
C MET A 18 -16.91 -4.68 -3.64
N ALA A 19 -18.11 -5.00 -3.11
CA ALA A 19 -19.29 -5.30 -3.91
C ALA A 19 -19.74 -4.09 -4.74
N HIS A 20 -19.67 -2.88 -4.18
CA HIS A 20 -19.98 -1.65 -4.89
C HIS A 20 -18.98 -1.37 -6.02
N MET A 21 -17.69 -1.53 -5.75
CA MET A 21 -16.63 -1.43 -6.76
C MET A 21 -16.80 -2.45 -7.87
N GLN A 22 -17.19 -3.68 -7.52
CA GLN A 22 -17.46 -4.73 -8.48
C GLN A 22 -18.64 -4.37 -9.40
N GLN A 23 -19.76 -3.91 -8.84
CA GLN A 23 -20.91 -3.47 -9.63
C GLN A 23 -20.58 -2.28 -10.54
N GLN A 24 -19.81 -1.31 -10.05
CA GLN A 24 -19.40 -0.16 -10.86
C GLN A 24 -18.43 -0.55 -11.99
N GLY A 25 -17.50 -1.46 -11.72
CA GLY A 25 -16.57 -1.94 -12.74
C GLY A 25 -17.28 -2.78 -13.80
N GLU A 26 -18.21 -3.64 -13.41
CA GLU A 26 -19.07 -4.38 -14.34
C GLU A 26 -19.88 -3.43 -15.23
N ALA A 27 -20.47 -2.37 -14.66
CA ALA A 27 -21.19 -1.34 -15.41
C ALA A 27 -20.28 -0.54 -16.36
N ALA A 28 -19.00 -0.40 -16.02
CA ALA A 28 -17.97 0.25 -16.84
C ALA A 28 -17.26 -0.73 -17.82
N GLY A 29 -17.69 -1.99 -17.89
CA GLY A 29 -17.08 -3.02 -18.75
C GLY A 29 -15.70 -3.50 -18.30
N LYS A 30 -15.31 -3.26 -17.04
CA LYS A 30 -14.05 -3.73 -16.48
C LYS A 30 -14.16 -5.18 -16.02
N THR A 31 -13.12 -5.97 -16.28
CA THR A 31 -13.04 -7.35 -15.77
C THR A 31 -12.74 -7.35 -14.26
N PRO A 32 -13.10 -8.41 -13.53
CA PRO A 32 -12.69 -8.60 -12.13
C PRO A 32 -11.18 -8.45 -11.91
N GLU A 33 -10.37 -8.89 -12.86
CA GLU A 33 -8.91 -8.77 -12.83
C GLU A 33 -8.47 -7.30 -12.93
N GLN A 34 -9.09 -6.50 -13.80
CA GLN A 34 -8.80 -5.07 -13.90
C GLN A 34 -9.18 -4.30 -12.62
N MET A 35 -10.23 -4.75 -11.92
CA MET A 35 -10.62 -4.17 -10.64
C MET A 35 -9.65 -4.56 -9.52
N ALA A 36 -9.27 -5.83 -9.43
CA ALA A 36 -8.27 -6.31 -8.48
C ALA A 36 -6.92 -5.60 -8.68
N GLN A 37 -6.51 -5.42 -9.94
CA GLN A 37 -5.31 -4.67 -10.29
C GLN A 37 -5.41 -3.20 -9.86
N GLY A 38 -6.57 -2.55 -10.04
CA GLY A 38 -6.81 -1.19 -9.57
C GLY A 38 -6.68 -1.05 -8.05
N LEU A 39 -7.19 -2.02 -7.30
CA LEU A 39 -7.04 -2.10 -5.84
C LEU A 39 -5.56 -2.26 -5.44
N GLN A 40 -4.82 -3.15 -6.10
CA GLN A 40 -3.38 -3.32 -5.84
C GLN A 40 -2.60 -2.02 -6.06
N TYR A 41 -2.87 -1.31 -7.16
CA TYR A 41 -2.27 0.01 -7.43
C TYR A 41 -2.60 1.01 -6.34
N ALA A 42 -3.88 1.13 -5.96
CA ALA A 42 -4.32 2.06 -4.92
C ALA A 42 -3.65 1.76 -3.57
N SER A 43 -3.60 0.49 -3.16
CA SER A 43 -2.96 0.06 -1.90
C SER A 43 -1.48 0.43 -1.87
N PHE A 44 -0.75 0.18 -2.97
CA PHE A 44 0.66 0.52 -3.04
C PHE A 44 0.92 2.03 -3.02
N ILE A 45 0.12 2.81 -3.77
CA ILE A 45 0.21 4.28 -3.78
C ILE A 45 -0.04 4.84 -2.38
N LEU A 46 -1.09 4.35 -1.70
CA LEU A 46 -1.42 4.79 -0.34
C LEU A 46 -0.30 4.44 0.64
N LEU A 47 0.25 3.22 0.59
CA LEU A 47 1.38 2.85 1.43
C LEU A 47 2.58 3.78 1.22
N LEU A 48 2.95 4.06 -0.03
CA LEU A 48 4.05 4.96 -0.33
C LEU A 48 3.79 6.39 0.12
N ARG A 49 2.55 6.89 0.03
CA ARG A 49 2.19 8.21 0.53
C ARG A 49 2.27 8.28 2.05
N LEU A 50 1.83 7.23 2.75
CA LEU A 50 1.96 7.14 4.21
C LEU A 50 3.44 7.13 4.63
N LEU A 51 4.27 6.34 3.96
CA LEU A 51 5.71 6.31 4.21
C LEU A 51 6.38 7.64 3.90
N GLN A 52 6.03 8.29 2.78
CA GLN A 52 6.53 9.62 2.43
C GLN A 52 6.17 10.65 3.50
N ASN A 53 4.91 10.68 3.94
CA ASN A 53 4.46 11.60 4.99
C ASN A 53 5.17 11.32 6.33
N HIS A 54 5.37 10.05 6.68
CA HIS A 54 6.05 9.67 7.90
C HIS A 54 7.53 10.04 7.89
N LEU A 55 8.25 9.67 6.83
CA LEU A 55 9.69 9.91 6.68
C LEU A 55 10.01 11.38 6.42
N GLY A 56 9.12 12.10 5.74
CA GLY A 56 9.24 13.53 5.47
C GLY A 56 8.65 14.41 6.56
N GLU A 57 8.14 13.85 7.65
CA GLU A 57 7.48 14.59 8.75
C GLU A 57 6.39 15.56 8.25
N GLY A 58 5.60 15.12 7.26
CA GLY A 58 4.54 15.90 6.63
C GLY A 58 4.98 16.77 5.45
N VAL A 59 6.26 16.75 5.07
CA VAL A 59 6.77 17.37 3.84
C VAL A 59 6.65 16.39 2.67
N GLU A 60 6.18 16.88 1.53
CA GLU A 60 6.12 16.09 0.31
C GLU A 60 7.52 15.87 -0.26
N LEU A 61 7.99 14.61 -0.21
CA LEU A 61 9.31 14.21 -0.71
C LEU A 61 9.26 13.85 -2.20
N SER A 62 10.24 14.27 -2.99
CA SER A 62 10.47 13.66 -4.30
C SER A 62 10.89 12.18 -4.18
N GLY A 63 10.84 11.43 -5.28
CA GLY A 63 11.32 10.03 -5.30
C GLY A 63 12.75 9.86 -4.77
N PRO A 64 13.73 10.68 -5.20
CA PRO A 64 15.09 10.62 -4.68
C PRO A 64 15.20 10.93 -3.17
N GLU A 65 14.45 11.91 -2.67
CA GLU A 65 14.43 12.25 -1.24
C GLU A 65 13.83 11.11 -0.40
N LEU A 66 12.75 10.50 -0.90
CA LEU A 66 12.15 9.32 -0.29
C LEU A 66 13.15 8.15 -0.21
N LEU A 67 13.89 7.88 -1.28
CA LEU A 67 14.91 6.82 -1.31
C LEU A 67 16.10 7.09 -0.39
N ALA A 68 16.43 8.36 -0.15
CA ALA A 68 17.48 8.76 0.77
C ALA A 68 17.09 8.54 2.24
N LEU A 69 15.81 8.76 2.57
CA LEU A 69 15.24 8.58 3.91
C LEU A 69 14.69 7.16 4.15
N TRP A 70 14.75 6.30 3.13
CA TRP A 70 14.19 4.96 3.19
C TRP A 70 14.79 4.14 4.34
N PRO A 71 14.00 3.35 5.09
CA PRO A 71 14.50 2.54 6.18
C PRO A 71 15.68 1.66 5.76
N GLY A 72 16.80 1.78 6.48
CA GLY A 72 18.06 1.11 6.13
C GLY A 72 18.07 -0.40 6.36
N SER A 73 17.00 -0.98 6.91
CA SER A 73 16.85 -2.43 7.05
C SER A 73 15.39 -2.87 6.84
N PRO A 74 15.17 -4.11 6.36
CA PRO A 74 13.84 -4.71 6.26
C PRO A 74 13.04 -4.66 7.57
N ALA A 75 13.68 -4.94 8.70
CA ALA A 75 13.03 -4.95 10.01
C ALA A 75 12.50 -3.55 10.39
N ALA A 76 13.26 -2.50 10.09
CA ALA A 76 12.82 -1.12 10.31
C ALA A 76 11.63 -0.78 9.41
N LEU A 77 11.68 -1.15 8.12
CA LEU A 77 10.54 -0.94 7.22
C LEU A 77 9.28 -1.65 7.72
N PHE A 78 9.37 -2.94 8.08
CA PHE A 78 8.21 -3.68 8.57
C PHE A 78 7.65 -3.07 9.87
N GLY A 79 8.51 -2.56 10.75
CA GLY A 79 8.08 -1.84 11.95
C GLY A 79 7.30 -0.57 11.62
N THR A 80 7.83 0.26 10.72
CA THR A 80 7.15 1.48 10.27
C THR A 80 5.82 1.18 9.56
N VAL A 81 5.78 0.17 8.67
CA VAL A 81 4.56 -0.22 7.97
C VAL A 81 3.51 -0.78 8.95
N ALA A 82 3.93 -1.60 9.91
CA ALA A 82 3.06 -2.12 10.96
C ALA A 82 2.44 -0.99 11.79
N GLU A 83 3.23 0.01 12.17
CA GLU A 83 2.75 1.18 12.90
C GLU A 83 1.78 2.02 12.07
N LEU A 84 2.12 2.32 10.81
CA LEU A 84 1.29 3.14 9.93
C LEU A 84 -0.06 2.49 9.60
N LEU A 85 -0.08 1.17 9.44
CA LEU A 85 -1.28 0.41 9.09
C LEU A 85 -2.01 -0.17 10.30
N GLN A 86 -1.44 -0.04 11.51
CA GLN A 86 -1.97 -0.63 12.75
C GLN A 86 -2.15 -2.17 12.66
N VAL A 87 -1.16 -2.84 12.05
CA VAL A 87 -1.13 -4.30 11.87
C VAL A 87 0.08 -4.92 12.58
N SER A 88 0.15 -6.24 12.64
CA SER A 88 1.36 -6.92 13.14
C SER A 88 2.53 -6.76 12.18
N GLN A 89 3.76 -6.88 12.71
CA GLN A 89 4.96 -6.88 11.87
C GLN A 89 5.01 -8.05 10.87
N ALA A 90 4.32 -9.16 11.18
CA ALA A 90 4.17 -10.29 10.27
C ALA A 90 3.29 -9.92 9.06
N GLU A 91 2.12 -9.31 9.30
CA GLU A 91 1.24 -8.82 8.24
C GLU A 91 1.92 -7.73 7.39
N ALA A 92 2.63 -6.80 8.02
CA ALA A 92 3.40 -5.79 7.31
C ALA A 92 4.47 -6.41 6.37
N LYS A 93 5.11 -7.50 6.81
CA LYS A 93 6.05 -8.26 5.99
C LYS A 93 5.33 -8.92 4.80
N ASP A 94 4.17 -9.52 5.02
CA ASP A 94 3.39 -10.18 3.96
C ASP A 94 2.93 -9.17 2.91
N ILE A 95 2.42 -8.00 3.34
CA ILE A 95 2.09 -6.87 2.45
C ILE A 95 3.30 -6.45 1.61
N CYS A 96 4.47 -6.29 2.23
CA CYS A 96 5.69 -5.93 1.50
C CYS A 96 6.11 -7.02 0.51
N ALA A 97 5.93 -8.30 0.86
CA ALA A 97 6.23 -9.42 -0.02
C ALA A 97 5.29 -9.45 -1.24
N GLU A 98 4.01 -9.12 -1.08
CA GLU A 98 3.08 -8.95 -2.21
C GLU A 98 3.56 -7.87 -3.19
N PHE A 99 3.96 -6.70 -2.67
CA PHE A 99 4.47 -5.63 -3.53
C PHE A 99 5.82 -5.96 -4.18
N GLN A 100 6.65 -6.82 -3.57
CA GLN A 100 7.83 -7.38 -4.22
C GLN A 100 7.46 -8.34 -5.36
N GLN A 101 6.47 -9.21 -5.16
CA GLN A 101 6.00 -10.13 -6.21
C GLN A 101 5.41 -9.39 -7.42
N LEU A 102 4.77 -8.23 -7.17
CA LEU A 102 4.29 -7.32 -8.21
C LEU A 102 5.40 -6.50 -8.87
N GLY A 103 6.65 -6.60 -8.39
CA GLY A 103 7.82 -5.90 -8.92
C GLY A 103 7.89 -4.40 -8.57
N TRP A 104 7.07 -3.93 -7.65
CA TRP A 104 7.03 -2.53 -7.21
C TRP A 104 8.02 -2.24 -6.08
N LEU A 105 8.41 -3.27 -5.33
CA LEU A 105 9.54 -3.24 -4.41
C LEU A 105 10.68 -4.12 -4.94
N GLN A 106 11.91 -3.68 -4.71
CA GLN A 106 13.13 -4.44 -4.97
C GLN A 106 13.38 -5.48 -3.87
N SER A 107 14.37 -6.36 -4.05
CA SER A 107 14.70 -7.40 -3.06
C SER A 107 15.15 -6.85 -1.71
N ASP A 108 15.71 -5.64 -1.68
CA ASP A 108 16.06 -4.89 -0.47
C ASP A 108 14.90 -4.04 0.09
N LEU A 109 13.70 -4.22 -0.48
CA LEU A 109 12.46 -3.54 -0.13
C LEU A 109 12.43 -2.04 -0.44
N ARG A 110 13.38 -1.52 -1.21
CA ARG A 110 13.27 -0.17 -1.77
C ARG A 110 12.25 -0.14 -2.92
N PRO A 111 11.56 0.98 -3.16
CA PRO A 111 10.73 1.15 -4.35
C PRO A 111 11.54 0.93 -5.62
N SER A 112 11.04 0.09 -6.52
CA SER A 112 11.61 -0.09 -7.86
C SER A 112 11.27 1.11 -8.75
N PRO A 113 11.93 1.30 -9.90
CA PRO A 113 11.51 2.32 -10.87
C PRO A 113 10.04 2.19 -11.29
N ALA A 114 9.54 0.95 -11.41
CA ALA A 114 8.13 0.70 -11.69
C ALA A 114 7.24 1.15 -10.51
N GLY A 115 7.61 0.84 -9.27
CA GLY A 115 6.90 1.32 -8.08
C GLY A 115 6.87 2.84 -7.99
N LEU A 116 8.00 3.51 -8.20
CA LEU A 116 8.06 4.98 -8.22
C LEU A 116 7.17 5.57 -9.33
N THR A 117 7.14 4.95 -10.51
CA THR A 117 6.28 5.40 -11.62
C THR A 117 4.79 5.26 -11.26
N VAL A 118 4.41 4.12 -10.68
CA VAL A 118 3.05 3.88 -10.19
C VAL A 118 2.61 4.92 -9.15
N ALA A 119 3.52 5.30 -8.26
CA ALA A 119 3.26 6.30 -7.23
C ALA A 119 3.35 7.76 -7.72
N GLY A 120 3.66 8.00 -9.00
CA GLY A 120 3.88 9.34 -9.53
C GLY A 120 5.12 10.04 -8.96
N LEU A 121 6.08 9.26 -8.44
CA LEU A 121 7.33 9.73 -7.82
C LEU A 121 8.56 9.51 -8.71
N ALA A 122 8.38 8.99 -9.93
CA ALA A 122 9.47 8.89 -10.89
C ALA A 122 9.98 10.30 -11.25
N SER A 123 11.27 10.53 -11.01
CA SER A 123 11.95 11.71 -11.53
C SER A 123 11.88 11.70 -13.05
N LEU A 124 11.39 12.78 -13.66
CA LEU A 124 11.63 13.05 -15.08
C LEU A 124 13.12 13.33 -15.33
#